data_AF-A0A8T1QD66-F1
#
_entry.id   AF-A0A8T1QD66-F1
#
_cell.length_a   1.000
_cell.length_b   1.000
_cell.length_c   1.000
_cell.angle_alpha   90.00
_cell.angle_beta   90.00
_cell.angle_gamma   90.00
#
_symmetry.space_group_name_H-M   'P 1'
#
loop_
_entity.id
_entity.type
_entity.pdbx_description
1 polymer ?
#
loop_
_entity_poly.entity_id
_entity_poly.type
_entity_poly.pdbx_seq_one_letter_code
_entity_poly.pdbx_strand_id
1 'polypeptide(L)'
;MFPNKLSSLLFLPKSLSYSHSPLSSLPPRPSLLQTKQAHARIIVHGLASDVVLLGHLLSFLALAPSSSLEYSLSVYRTLSYPSVFASNNMIRCFAKSDSPRGSVVLYSSMRQGNVALPNSHTFTFVLQACSKALAIHEGTQVHSHVVKLGFGVDVFISNALIHLYSACCRMECSKRVFQENIHHRDVVSWNSILAGLVRDGQIGVAETMFGKMPERDAISWSTMIMGYVQNGQLEEGLECFKEMRERGLKPNEAILVTVLSASAQMGLLEHGRLVHSIINSLNFRMTTSLGTALVDMYAKCGCIEQSKLLFNSMHQRDISSWNVMICGLASHGLGKEALAHFETFVKEGFRPVNVTFIGVLNACSRAGLVREGRHYFKLMTENYDIEPEMEHYGCMVDLLGRAGFINEAVDLIEKMPAPPDPVLWATLLGACKIHGLVELGEMIGNKLIHLDPNHDGHYVQLASIYAKSRKWEDVVRVRRLMFKQNTNKIAGWSLIEAEGRVHQFVAGDRKHERSSEIYKMLETIGRRISEAGYTPNISSVLHDIGEEEKENVIKEHSERLAIAYGMLVTGVGDCIRIVKNLRVCEDCHEVSKMISQVFEREIVVRDGSRFHHFKEGKCSCHDFW
;
A
#
# COMPACT_ATOMS: atom_id res chain seq x y z
N MET A 1 -15.78 -12.43 30.20
CA MET A 1 -15.84 -11.54 31.37
C MET A 1 -14.57 -11.75 32.20
N PHE A 2 -13.52 -10.99 31.94
CA PHE A 2 -12.26 -11.06 32.68
C PHE A 2 -12.11 -9.75 33.47
N PRO A 3 -11.91 -9.78 34.80
CA PRO A 3 -11.74 -8.56 35.56
C PRO A 3 -10.40 -7.90 35.22
N ASN A 4 -10.43 -6.58 35.13
CA ASN A 4 -9.29 -5.67 34.95
C ASN A 4 -8.10 -6.06 35.85
N LYS A 5 -7.08 -6.73 35.30
CA LYS A 5 -5.77 -6.97 35.94
C LYS A 5 -4.87 -5.72 36.01
N LEU A 6 -5.40 -4.53 35.72
CA LEU A 6 -4.72 -3.24 35.97
C LEU A 6 -4.79 -2.83 37.45
N SER A 7 -5.68 -3.43 38.25
CA SER A 7 -5.83 -3.12 39.68
C SER A 7 -4.73 -3.70 40.57
N SER A 8 -3.97 -4.69 40.11
CA SER A 8 -2.87 -5.29 40.89
C SER A 8 -1.56 -4.50 40.82
N LEU A 9 -1.44 -3.51 39.91
CA LEU A 9 -0.25 -2.66 39.74
C LEU A 9 -0.20 -1.45 40.69
N LEU A 10 -1.24 -1.24 41.52
CA LEU A 10 -1.40 -0.08 42.39
C LEU A 10 -1.36 -0.42 43.89
N PHE A 11 -0.97 -1.64 44.27
CA PHE A 11 -0.81 -1.97 45.69
C PHE A 11 0.44 -1.28 46.26
N LEU A 12 0.24 -0.07 46.77
CA LEU A 12 1.10 0.55 47.78
C LEU A 12 1.27 -0.47 48.94
N PRO A 13 2.50 -0.72 49.43
CA PRO A 13 2.71 -1.54 50.61
C PRO A 13 1.90 -0.96 51.78
N LYS A 14 1.20 -1.83 52.52
CA LYS A 14 0.30 -1.52 53.66
C LYS A 14 1.02 -0.99 54.92
N SER A 15 2.09 -0.21 54.80
CA SER A 15 2.85 0.30 55.95
C SER A 15 2.93 1.83 56.07
N LEU A 16 2.09 2.60 55.37
CA LEU A 16 1.94 4.04 55.60
C LEU A 16 0.46 4.43 55.47
N SER A 17 -0.21 4.65 56.60
CA SER A 17 -1.52 5.29 56.68
C SER A 17 -1.39 6.78 56.34
N TYR A 18 -1.52 7.17 55.08
CA TYR A 18 -1.74 8.59 54.73
C TYR A 18 -2.70 8.73 53.55
N SER A 19 -3.87 9.28 53.83
CA SER A 19 -4.86 9.80 52.88
C SER A 19 -4.36 11.00 52.05
N HIS A 20 -3.05 11.30 52.04
CA HIS A 20 -2.45 12.48 51.40
C HIS A 20 -1.08 12.19 50.77
N SER A 21 -0.90 11.07 50.05
CA SER A 21 0.28 10.92 49.18
C SER A 21 0.22 11.94 48.03
N PRO A 22 1.30 12.69 47.72
CA PRO A 22 1.33 13.63 46.59
C PRO A 22 0.97 13.01 45.23
N LEU A 23 1.05 11.68 45.13
CA LEU A 23 0.75 10.87 43.94
C LEU A 23 -0.68 10.32 43.89
N SER A 24 -1.46 10.36 44.99
CA SER A 24 -2.79 9.74 45.07
C SER A 24 -3.84 10.42 44.17
N SER A 25 -3.59 11.65 43.75
CA SER A 25 -4.47 12.44 42.87
C SER A 25 -4.23 12.23 41.37
N LEU A 26 -3.25 11.41 40.99
CA LEU A 26 -2.94 11.17 39.57
C LEU A 26 -3.88 10.12 38.95
N PRO A 27 -4.37 10.35 37.72
CA PRO A 27 -5.08 9.30 36.99
C PRO A 27 -4.11 8.16 36.62
N PRO A 28 -4.61 6.96 36.28
CA PRO A 28 -3.77 5.79 35.95
C PRO A 28 -2.78 6.01 34.79
N ARG A 29 -3.07 6.96 33.89
CA ARG A 29 -2.18 7.43 32.82
C ARG A 29 -2.12 8.96 32.85
N PRO A 30 -1.25 9.54 33.69
CA PRO A 30 -1.16 10.99 33.80
C PRO A 30 -0.44 11.59 32.59
N SER A 31 -0.81 12.82 32.24
CA SER A 31 -0.06 13.61 31.27
C SER A 31 1.29 14.03 31.86
N LEU A 32 2.27 14.32 30.99
CA LEU A 32 3.57 14.82 31.43
C LEU A 32 3.44 16.06 32.35
N LEU A 33 2.46 16.93 32.09
CA LEU A 33 2.18 18.09 32.93
C LEU A 33 1.71 17.68 34.32
N GLN A 34 0.77 16.75 34.42
CA GLN A 34 0.27 16.23 35.70
C GLN A 34 1.38 15.55 36.49
N THR A 35 2.23 14.77 35.83
CA THR A 35 3.38 14.12 36.48
C THR A 35 4.41 15.14 36.97
N LYS A 36 4.69 16.21 36.20
CA LYS A 36 5.54 17.33 36.62
C LYS A 36 4.97 18.05 37.85
N GLN A 37 3.67 18.31 37.87
CA GLN A 37 2.99 18.93 39.01
C GLN A 37 3.07 18.06 40.27
N ALA A 38 2.90 16.74 40.14
CA ALA A 38 3.05 15.82 41.26
C ALA A 38 4.50 15.77 41.79
N HIS A 39 5.49 15.78 40.89
CA HIS A 39 6.90 15.87 41.28
C HIS A 39 7.21 17.17 42.03
N ALA A 40 6.71 18.31 41.55
CA ALA A 40 6.88 19.60 42.23
C ALA A 40 6.29 19.56 43.64
N ARG A 41 5.12 18.93 43.84
CA ARG A 41 4.54 18.73 45.18
C ARG A 41 5.45 17.87 46.06
N ILE A 42 6.01 16.77 45.54
CA ILE A 42 6.97 15.92 46.29
C ILE A 42 8.15 16.77 46.79
N ILE A 43 8.70 17.63 45.93
CA ILE A 43 9.82 18.52 46.29
C ILE A 43 9.41 19.53 47.37
N VAL A 44 8.28 20.21 47.19
CA VAL A 44 7.79 21.24 48.14
C VAL A 44 7.50 20.65 49.52
N HIS A 45 7.05 19.39 49.60
CA HIS A 45 6.81 18.70 50.87
C HIS A 45 8.08 18.12 51.51
N GLY A 46 9.27 18.38 50.96
CA GLY A 46 10.55 17.88 51.49
C GLY A 46 10.79 16.39 51.24
N LEU A 47 10.03 15.76 50.34
CA LEU A 47 10.10 14.32 50.06
C LEU A 47 10.97 14.01 48.82
N ALA A 48 11.83 14.94 48.41
CA ALA A 48 12.66 14.82 47.21
C ALA A 48 13.68 13.67 47.25
N SER A 49 14.02 13.15 48.42
CA SER A 49 14.92 12.00 48.59
C SER A 49 14.19 10.67 48.76
N ASP A 50 12.85 10.65 48.71
CA ASP A 50 12.07 9.42 48.86
C ASP A 50 12.13 8.58 47.57
N VAL A 51 12.97 7.54 47.62
CA VAL A 51 13.22 6.61 46.50
C VAL A 51 11.96 5.85 46.08
N VAL A 52 11.01 5.61 46.99
CA VAL A 52 9.75 4.91 46.68
C VAL A 52 8.82 5.82 45.90
N LEU A 53 8.62 7.05 46.35
CA LEU A 53 7.77 8.03 45.65
C LEU A 53 8.33 8.38 44.27
N LEU A 54 9.64 8.60 44.15
CA LEU A 54 10.30 8.87 42.88
C LEU A 54 10.26 7.65 41.93
N GLY A 55 10.36 6.43 42.47
CA GLY A 55 10.17 5.20 41.69
C GLY A 55 8.77 5.09 41.08
N HIS A 56 7.72 5.46 41.82
CA HIS A 56 6.34 5.50 41.30
C HIS A 56 6.13 6.67 40.34
N LEU A 57 6.77 7.82 40.56
CA LEU A 57 6.76 8.92 39.61
C LEU A 57 7.33 8.48 38.25
N LEU A 58 8.44 7.73 38.26
CA LEU A 58 9.03 7.13 37.06
C LEU A 58 8.10 6.12 36.38
N SER A 59 7.31 5.35 37.13
CA SER A 59 6.35 4.41 36.54
C SER A 59 5.23 5.15 35.80
N PHE A 60 4.75 6.28 36.33
CA PHE A 60 3.82 7.15 35.64
C PHE A 60 4.42 7.75 34.36
N LEU A 61 5.68 8.20 34.40
CA LEU A 61 6.39 8.68 33.21
C LEU A 61 6.55 7.57 32.16
N ALA A 62 6.91 6.35 32.58
CA ALA A 62 7.07 5.21 31.69
C ALA A 62 5.75 4.74 31.07
N LEU A 63 4.60 5.01 31.71
CA LEU A 63 3.26 4.68 31.22
C LEU A 63 2.63 5.81 30.40
N ALA A 64 3.14 7.04 30.47
CA ALA A 64 2.59 8.19 29.77
C ALA A 64 2.69 8.02 28.23
N PRO A 65 1.69 8.50 27.47
CA PRO A 65 1.72 8.47 26.00
C PRO A 65 2.85 9.32 25.41
N SER A 66 3.16 10.45 26.05
CA SER A 66 4.25 11.35 25.72
C SER A 66 5.09 11.60 26.98
N SER A 67 6.27 10.98 27.05
CA SER A 67 7.21 11.16 28.16
C SER A 67 8.47 11.83 27.65
N SER A 68 8.94 12.87 28.36
CA SER A 68 10.24 13.47 28.09
C SER A 68 11.30 12.57 28.69
N LEU A 69 12.14 11.97 27.84
CA LEU A 69 13.24 11.11 28.29
C LEU A 69 14.21 11.89 29.19
N GLU A 70 14.52 13.14 28.83
CA GLU A 70 15.38 14.03 29.62
C GLU A 70 14.82 14.30 31.02
N TYR A 71 13.51 14.52 31.12
CA TYR A 71 12.85 14.71 32.41
C TYR A 71 12.83 13.43 33.24
N SER A 72 12.54 12.28 32.64
CA SER A 72 12.64 10.99 33.33
C SER A 72 14.06 10.73 33.83
N LEU A 73 15.07 11.09 33.04
CA LEU A 73 16.47 10.98 33.42
C LEU A 73 16.85 11.91 34.56
N SER A 74 16.35 13.15 34.59
CA SER A 74 16.64 14.07 35.68
C SER A 74 16.09 13.55 37.01
N VAL A 75 14.87 13.00 37.01
CA VAL A 75 14.26 12.33 38.17
C VAL A 75 15.05 11.08 38.57
N TYR A 76 15.51 10.28 37.61
CA TYR A 76 16.27 9.07 37.93
C TYR A 76 17.65 9.39 38.53
N ARG A 77 18.32 10.45 38.06
CA ARG A 77 19.64 10.88 38.54
C ARG A 77 19.64 11.40 39.98
N THR A 78 18.49 11.83 40.53
CA THR A 78 18.41 12.23 41.94
C THR A 78 18.35 11.02 42.89
N LEU A 79 18.21 9.80 42.38
CA LEU A 79 18.19 8.58 43.18
C LEU A 79 19.62 8.12 43.50
N SER A 80 20.05 8.26 44.75
CA SER A 80 21.38 7.79 45.20
C SER A 80 21.53 6.26 45.11
N TYR A 81 20.44 5.52 45.35
CA TYR A 81 20.38 4.05 45.27
C TYR A 81 19.07 3.63 44.56
N PRO A 82 19.06 3.56 43.21
CA PRO A 82 17.86 3.21 42.46
C PRO A 82 17.42 1.76 42.71
N SER A 83 16.16 1.56 43.07
CA SER A 83 15.57 0.21 43.19
C SER A 83 15.43 -0.49 41.83
N VAL A 84 15.31 -1.82 41.82
CA VAL A 84 14.99 -2.60 40.60
C VAL A 84 13.76 -2.03 39.89
N PHE A 85 12.74 -1.61 40.66
CA PHE A 85 11.51 -1.01 40.13
C PHE A 85 11.77 0.33 39.43
N ALA A 86 12.52 1.24 40.06
CA ALA A 86 12.88 2.52 39.45
C ALA A 86 13.72 2.33 38.18
N SER A 87 14.71 1.43 38.23
CA SER A 87 15.57 1.08 37.09
C SER A 87 14.78 0.46 35.94
N ASN A 88 13.85 -0.46 36.20
CA ASN A 88 13.00 -1.06 35.17
C ASN A 88 12.10 -0.02 34.49
N ASN A 89 11.53 0.93 35.24
CA ASN A 89 10.74 2.01 34.65
C ASN A 89 11.61 2.96 33.80
N MET A 90 12.84 3.26 34.24
CA MET A 90 13.78 4.05 33.44
C MET A 90 14.24 3.31 32.16
N ILE A 91 14.54 2.01 32.25
CA ILE A 91 14.82 1.15 31.09
C ILE A 91 13.64 1.17 30.12
N ARG A 92 12.40 1.12 30.63
CA ARG A 92 11.17 1.22 29.80
C ARG A 92 11.02 2.58 29.13
N CYS A 93 11.35 3.67 29.82
CA CYS A 93 11.38 5.01 29.23
C CYS A 93 12.36 5.06 28.05
N PHE A 94 13.58 4.55 28.23
CA PHE A 94 14.56 4.44 27.14
C PHE A 94 14.04 3.57 25.99
N ALA A 95 13.46 2.40 26.27
CA ALA A 95 12.96 1.47 25.25
C ALA A 95 11.86 2.09 24.37
N LYS A 96 11.05 2.99 24.93
CA LYS A 96 10.01 3.74 24.19
C LYS A 96 10.56 4.95 23.44
N SER A 97 11.63 5.55 23.93
CA SER A 97 12.26 6.75 23.36
C SER A 97 13.01 6.48 22.06
N ASP A 98 13.50 7.53 21.40
CA ASP A 98 14.35 7.45 20.20
C ASP A 98 15.81 7.08 20.53
N SER A 99 16.14 6.89 21.81
CA SER A 99 17.45 6.44 22.28
C SER A 99 17.38 5.08 23.00
N PRO A 100 16.89 4.01 22.33
CA PRO A 100 16.68 2.70 22.97
C PRO A 100 17.97 2.05 23.49
N ARG A 101 19.14 2.37 22.93
CA ARG A 101 20.43 1.84 23.43
C ARG A 101 20.73 2.24 24.87
N GLY A 102 20.15 3.34 25.37
CA GLY A 102 20.26 3.74 26.77
C GLY A 102 19.73 2.68 27.75
N SER A 103 18.74 1.88 27.34
CA SER A 103 18.24 0.73 28.12
C SER A 103 19.32 -0.32 28.37
N VAL A 104 20.17 -0.59 27.38
CA VAL A 104 21.25 -1.59 27.46
C VAL A 104 22.37 -1.09 28.37
N VAL A 105 22.73 0.20 28.25
CA VAL A 105 23.74 0.83 29.11
C VAL A 105 23.29 0.79 30.57
N LEU A 106 22.03 1.18 30.84
CA LEU A 106 21.47 1.17 32.19
C LEU A 106 21.40 -0.25 32.77
N TYR A 107 21.03 -1.24 31.95
CA TYR A 107 21.08 -2.66 32.33
C TYR A 107 22.50 -3.14 32.67
N SER A 108 23.50 -2.72 31.90
CA SER A 108 24.91 -3.04 32.19
C SER A 108 25.35 -2.45 33.53
N SER A 109 25.02 -1.18 33.79
CA SER A 109 25.31 -0.51 35.06
C SER A 109 24.61 -1.18 36.25
N MET A 110 23.33 -1.57 36.10
CA MET A 110 22.57 -2.31 37.11
C MET A 110 23.26 -3.62 37.50
N ARG A 111 23.86 -4.32 36.54
CA ARG A 111 24.60 -5.57 36.79
C ARG A 111 25.95 -5.35 37.46
N GLN A 112 26.68 -4.30 37.09
CA GLN A 112 28.00 -4.00 37.66
C GLN A 112 27.91 -3.51 39.11
N GLY A 113 26.81 -2.86 39.49
CA GLY A 113 26.64 -2.28 40.82
C GLY A 113 26.41 -3.28 41.96
N ASN A 114 26.13 -4.57 41.71
CA ASN A 114 25.78 -5.59 42.73
C ASN A 114 24.58 -5.25 43.67
N VAL A 115 23.87 -4.15 43.46
CA VAL A 115 22.75 -3.71 44.32
C VAL A 115 21.40 -4.32 43.93
N ALA A 116 21.21 -4.68 42.65
CA ALA A 116 19.89 -4.98 42.10
C ALA A 116 19.97 -6.09 41.02
N LEU A 117 19.36 -7.25 41.29
CA LEU A 117 19.32 -8.37 40.34
C LEU A 117 18.25 -8.12 39.25
N PRO A 118 18.56 -8.39 37.96
CA PRO A 118 17.57 -8.36 36.89
C PRO A 118 16.41 -9.32 37.16
N ASN A 119 15.21 -8.93 36.76
CA ASN A 119 14.02 -9.78 36.80
C ASN A 119 13.35 -9.86 35.41
N SER A 120 12.21 -10.56 35.32
CA SER A 120 11.52 -10.76 34.04
C SER A 120 11.17 -9.44 33.34
N HIS A 121 10.68 -8.43 34.09
CA HIS A 121 10.42 -7.10 33.56
C HIS A 121 11.68 -6.40 33.02
N THR A 122 12.83 -6.55 33.69
CA THR A 122 14.10 -6.01 33.20
C THR A 122 14.40 -6.56 31.81
N PHE A 123 14.34 -7.89 31.65
CA PHE A 123 14.63 -8.55 30.38
C PHE A 123 13.64 -8.16 29.27
N THR A 124 12.34 -8.14 29.54
CA THR A 124 11.33 -7.74 28.55
C THR A 124 11.61 -6.35 28.00
N PHE A 125 11.90 -5.36 28.85
CA PHE A 125 12.15 -3.99 28.40
C PHE A 125 13.51 -3.81 27.70
N VAL A 126 14.57 -4.48 28.18
CA VAL A 126 15.88 -4.44 27.50
C VAL A 126 15.80 -5.09 26.12
N LEU A 127 15.13 -6.24 26.00
CA LEU A 127 14.93 -6.91 24.71
C LEU A 127 14.06 -6.08 23.75
N GLN A 128 13.01 -5.42 24.27
CA GLN A 128 12.22 -4.46 23.49
C GLN A 128 13.12 -3.33 22.95
N ALA A 129 14.01 -2.80 23.78
CA ALA A 129 14.95 -1.76 23.36
C ALA A 129 15.95 -2.28 22.31
N CYS A 130 16.51 -3.48 22.50
CA CYS A 130 17.39 -4.11 21.51
C CYS A 130 16.66 -4.31 20.17
N SER A 131 15.38 -4.69 20.20
CA SER A 131 14.56 -4.84 19.01
C SER A 131 14.34 -3.52 18.28
N LYS A 132 14.00 -2.44 19.00
CA LYS A 132 13.85 -1.10 18.41
C LYS A 132 15.18 -0.55 17.86
N ALA A 133 16.30 -0.87 18.52
CA ALA A 133 17.64 -0.45 18.11
C ALA A 133 18.28 -1.33 17.02
N LEU A 134 17.61 -2.42 16.61
CA LEU A 134 18.18 -3.48 15.77
C LEU A 134 19.53 -4.01 16.30
N ALA A 135 19.70 -4.02 17.62
CA ALA A 135 20.94 -4.34 18.32
C ALA A 135 21.04 -5.84 18.60
N ILE A 136 21.33 -6.62 17.54
CA ILE A 136 21.33 -8.09 17.62
C ILE A 136 22.47 -8.66 18.50
N HIS A 137 23.63 -8.01 18.53
CA HIS A 137 24.76 -8.47 19.34
C HIS A 137 24.46 -8.33 20.83
N GLU A 138 23.98 -7.17 21.25
CA GLU A 138 23.55 -6.91 22.62
C GLU A 138 22.33 -7.77 22.98
N GLY A 139 21.38 -7.91 22.05
CA GLY A 139 20.22 -8.79 22.21
C GLY A 139 20.58 -10.26 22.48
N THR A 140 21.56 -10.81 21.77
CA THR A 140 22.02 -12.20 21.98
C THR A 140 22.78 -12.38 23.31
N GLN A 141 23.52 -11.37 23.76
CA GLN A 141 24.13 -11.36 25.09
C GLN A 141 23.06 -11.33 26.20
N VAL A 142 22.04 -10.49 26.04
CA VAL A 142 20.90 -10.41 26.95
C VAL A 142 20.13 -11.74 26.98
N HIS A 143 19.88 -12.36 25.82
CA HIS A 143 19.27 -13.69 25.76
C HIS A 143 20.13 -14.75 26.47
N SER A 144 21.46 -14.70 26.32
CA SER A 144 22.37 -15.61 27.06
C SER A 144 22.23 -15.45 28.58
N HIS A 145 22.02 -14.22 29.08
CA HIS A 145 21.74 -13.98 30.50
C HIS A 145 20.35 -14.49 30.92
N VAL A 146 19.33 -14.32 30.08
CA VAL A 146 17.98 -14.89 30.33
C VAL A 146 18.09 -16.39 30.60
N VAL A 147 18.82 -17.12 29.75
CA VAL A 147 19.03 -18.56 29.90
C VAL A 147 19.82 -18.88 31.17
N LYS A 148 20.97 -18.21 31.39
CA LYS A 148 21.85 -18.45 32.55
C LYS A 148 21.17 -18.18 33.89
N LEU A 149 20.24 -17.22 33.95
CA LEU A 149 19.51 -16.87 35.17
C LEU A 149 18.17 -17.61 35.32
N GLY A 150 17.87 -18.57 34.43
CA GLY A 150 16.67 -19.43 34.56
C GLY A 150 15.36 -18.78 34.11
N PHE A 151 15.42 -17.68 33.35
CA PHE A 151 14.25 -16.95 32.87
C PHE A 151 13.72 -17.43 31.50
N GLY A 152 14.33 -18.47 30.91
CA GLY A 152 13.99 -18.94 29.55
C GLY A 152 12.57 -19.47 29.37
N VAL A 153 11.89 -19.86 30.45
CA VAL A 153 10.52 -20.41 30.41
C VAL A 153 9.46 -19.30 30.46
N ASP A 154 9.82 -18.07 30.85
CA ASP A 154 8.88 -16.96 30.98
C ASP A 154 8.31 -16.55 29.61
N VAL A 155 6.98 -16.60 29.48
CA VAL A 155 6.26 -16.32 28.22
C VAL A 155 6.47 -14.88 27.75
N PHE A 156 6.55 -13.89 28.65
CA PHE A 156 6.75 -12.49 28.27
C PHE A 156 8.15 -12.25 27.71
N ILE A 157 9.15 -12.94 28.25
CA ILE A 157 10.51 -12.89 27.74
C ILE A 157 10.62 -13.64 26.42
N SER A 158 10.00 -14.82 26.30
CA SER A 158 9.91 -15.56 25.04
C SER A 158 9.30 -14.70 23.93
N ASN A 159 8.18 -14.02 24.20
CA ASN A 159 7.53 -13.10 23.26
C ASN A 159 8.46 -11.94 22.86
N ALA A 160 9.20 -11.36 23.81
CA ALA A 160 10.18 -10.31 23.54
C ALA A 160 11.37 -10.81 22.69
N LEU A 161 11.81 -12.06 22.89
CA LEU A 161 12.86 -12.71 22.12
C LEU A 161 12.43 -13.02 20.69
N ILE A 162 11.22 -13.58 20.50
CA ILE A 162 10.61 -13.81 19.18
C ILE A 162 10.55 -12.48 18.41
N HIS A 163 10.08 -11.41 19.06
CA HIS A 163 10.03 -10.09 18.45
C HIS A 163 11.43 -9.53 18.12
N LEU A 164 12.40 -9.65 19.04
CA LEU A 164 13.78 -9.23 18.81
C LEU A 164 14.39 -9.91 17.58
N TYR A 165 14.34 -11.23 17.53
CA TYR A 165 14.93 -11.99 16.43
C TYR A 165 14.22 -11.73 15.11
N SER A 166 12.89 -11.62 15.12
CA SER A 166 12.12 -11.27 13.93
C SER A 166 12.45 -9.86 13.42
N ALA A 167 12.57 -8.87 14.33
CA ALA A 167 12.93 -7.51 13.98
C ALA A 167 14.35 -7.38 13.42
N CYS A 168 15.29 -8.21 13.89
CA CYS A 168 16.67 -8.23 13.41
C CYS A 168 16.89 -9.19 12.22
N CYS A 169 15.84 -9.58 11.50
CA CYS A 169 15.91 -10.47 10.34
C CYS A 169 16.60 -11.83 10.64
N ARG A 170 16.43 -12.36 11.86
CA ARG A 170 16.92 -13.68 12.29
C ARG A 170 15.75 -14.64 12.48
N MET A 171 15.03 -14.91 11.40
CA MET A 171 13.78 -15.68 11.46
C MET A 171 13.96 -17.09 12.04
N GLU A 172 15.06 -17.77 11.72
CA GLU A 172 15.34 -19.10 12.26
C GLU A 172 15.53 -19.11 13.78
N CYS A 173 16.17 -18.08 14.35
CA CYS A 173 16.26 -17.93 15.80
C CYS A 173 14.89 -17.67 16.43
N SER A 174 14.05 -16.86 15.78
CA SER A 174 12.67 -16.59 16.21
C SER A 174 11.82 -17.87 16.25
N LYS A 175 11.86 -18.67 15.18
CA LYS A 175 11.18 -19.98 15.09
C LYS A 175 11.66 -20.95 16.17
N ARG A 176 12.96 -21.00 16.45
CA ARG A 176 13.54 -21.84 17.51
C ARG A 176 13.03 -21.46 18.90
N VAL A 177 13.06 -20.18 19.26
CA VAL A 177 12.52 -19.70 20.55
C VAL A 177 11.04 -20.04 20.68
N PHE A 178 10.28 -19.90 19.59
CA PHE A 178 8.87 -20.27 19.55
C PHE A 178 8.64 -21.78 19.73
N GLN A 179 9.51 -22.64 19.19
CA GLN A 179 9.41 -24.10 19.30
C GLN A 179 9.84 -24.62 20.68
N GLU A 180 10.91 -24.07 21.25
CA GLU A 180 11.46 -24.51 22.54
C GLU A 180 10.49 -24.27 23.70
N ASN A 181 9.63 -23.25 23.62
CA ASN A 181 8.65 -22.92 24.68
C ASN A 181 7.23 -23.46 24.42
N ILE A 182 7.12 -24.68 23.87
CA ILE A 182 5.87 -25.30 23.37
C ILE A 182 4.67 -25.22 24.33
N HIS A 183 4.90 -25.40 25.64
CA HIS A 183 3.86 -25.53 26.68
C HIS A 183 3.40 -24.19 27.27
N HIS A 184 4.10 -23.09 27.01
CA HIS A 184 3.79 -21.77 27.61
C HIS A 184 3.43 -20.70 26.58
N ARG A 185 3.28 -21.06 25.30
CA ARG A 185 2.87 -20.13 24.26
C ARG A 185 1.47 -19.59 24.51
N ASP A 186 1.35 -18.27 24.46
CA ASP A 186 0.07 -17.57 24.45
C ASP A 186 -0.24 -17.00 23.07
N VAL A 187 -1.41 -16.38 22.92
CA VAL A 187 -1.81 -15.72 21.67
C VAL A 187 -0.79 -14.67 21.23
N VAL A 188 -0.09 -14.03 22.18
CA VAL A 188 0.96 -13.05 21.89
C VAL A 188 2.21 -13.72 21.28
N SER A 189 2.60 -14.92 21.74
CA SER A 189 3.67 -15.71 21.11
C SER A 189 3.36 -16.00 19.63
N TRP A 190 2.13 -16.43 19.35
CA TRP A 190 1.67 -16.71 17.99
C TRP A 190 1.62 -15.45 17.11
N ASN A 191 1.06 -14.36 17.63
CA ASN A 191 1.01 -13.08 16.91
C ASN A 191 2.43 -12.55 16.62
N SER A 192 3.37 -12.72 17.55
CA SER A 192 4.76 -12.27 17.37
C SER A 192 5.49 -13.04 16.27
N ILE A 193 5.33 -14.37 16.20
CA ILE A 193 5.94 -15.17 15.13
C ILE A 193 5.26 -14.91 13.78
N LEU A 194 3.93 -14.75 13.74
CA LEU A 194 3.20 -14.40 12.51
C LEU A 194 3.65 -13.05 11.95
N ALA A 195 3.72 -12.02 12.79
CA ALA A 195 4.17 -10.69 12.37
C ALA A 195 5.62 -10.72 11.85
N GLY A 196 6.46 -11.57 12.44
CA GLY A 196 7.80 -11.84 11.94
C GLY A 196 7.79 -12.48 10.55
N LEU A 197 7.06 -13.57 10.37
CA LEU A 197 6.98 -14.32 9.11
C LEU A 197 6.42 -13.45 7.97
N VAL A 198 5.37 -12.68 8.24
CA VAL A 198 4.79 -11.72 7.29
C VAL A 198 5.82 -10.68 6.85
N ARG A 199 6.55 -10.08 7.80
CA ARG A 199 7.60 -9.09 7.50
C ARG A 199 8.75 -9.66 6.68
N ASP A 200 9.06 -10.93 6.87
CA ASP A 200 10.10 -11.65 6.13
C ASP A 200 9.60 -12.18 4.77
N GLY A 201 8.34 -11.90 4.39
CA GLY A 201 7.74 -12.36 3.14
C GLY A 201 7.37 -13.85 3.11
N GLN A 202 7.53 -14.59 4.21
CA GLN A 202 7.21 -16.02 4.31
C GLN A 202 5.71 -16.26 4.54
N ILE A 203 4.85 -15.72 3.66
CA ILE A 203 3.39 -15.72 3.84
C ILE A 203 2.81 -17.13 3.93
N GLY A 204 3.22 -18.08 3.06
CA GLY A 204 2.71 -19.47 3.13
C GLY A 204 3.04 -20.20 4.45
N VAL A 205 4.17 -19.86 5.07
CA VAL A 205 4.50 -20.37 6.42
C VAL A 205 3.63 -19.68 7.46
N ALA A 206 3.38 -18.38 7.33
CA ALA A 206 2.47 -17.64 8.20
C ALA A 206 1.04 -18.20 8.13
N GLU A 207 0.53 -18.53 6.95
CA GLU A 207 -0.77 -19.20 6.76
C GLU A 207 -0.84 -20.53 7.50
N THR A 208 0.18 -21.36 7.33
CA THR A 208 0.28 -22.66 8.00
C THR A 208 0.28 -22.50 9.53
N MET A 209 1.00 -21.49 10.03
CA MET A 209 1.06 -21.19 11.47
C MET A 209 -0.26 -20.62 11.99
N PHE A 210 -0.89 -19.73 11.24
CA PHE A 210 -2.20 -19.16 11.54
C PHE A 210 -3.27 -20.26 11.60
N GLY A 211 -3.24 -21.21 10.67
CA GLY A 211 -4.06 -22.42 10.65
C GLY A 211 -3.93 -23.28 11.91
N LYS A 212 -2.74 -23.34 12.50
CA LYS A 212 -2.43 -24.10 13.73
C LYS A 212 -2.72 -23.35 15.03
N MET A 213 -3.05 -22.06 14.98
CA MET A 213 -3.34 -21.27 16.19
C MET A 213 -4.57 -21.81 16.92
N PRO A 214 -4.47 -22.13 18.23
CA PRO A 214 -5.62 -22.58 19.02
C PRO A 214 -6.71 -21.51 19.15
N GLU A 215 -6.28 -20.27 19.37
CA GLU A 215 -7.14 -19.09 19.48
C GLU A 215 -6.59 -17.99 18.59
N ARG A 216 -7.48 -17.28 17.88
CA ARG A 216 -7.16 -16.17 16.99
C ARG A 216 -7.90 -14.94 17.47
N ASP A 217 -7.16 -13.88 17.73
CA ASP A 217 -7.73 -12.59 18.14
C ASP A 217 -7.67 -11.58 16.99
N ALA A 218 -8.20 -10.38 17.21
CA ALA A 218 -8.18 -9.33 16.21
C ALA A 218 -6.77 -8.99 15.70
N ILE A 219 -5.71 -9.21 16.51
CA ILE A 219 -4.33 -8.96 16.11
C ILE A 219 -3.85 -10.05 15.15
N SER A 220 -4.19 -11.33 15.39
CA SER A 220 -3.88 -12.43 14.48
C SER A 220 -4.45 -12.17 13.08
N TRP A 221 -5.75 -11.81 13.02
CA TRP A 221 -6.43 -11.48 11.76
C TRP A 221 -5.85 -10.23 11.09
N SER A 222 -5.61 -9.16 11.86
CA SER A 222 -4.99 -7.93 11.34
C SER A 222 -3.65 -8.23 10.67
N THR A 223 -2.83 -9.08 11.30
CA THR A 223 -1.49 -9.43 10.82
C THR A 223 -1.56 -10.18 9.49
N MET A 224 -2.48 -11.15 9.36
CA MET A 224 -2.68 -11.89 8.11
C MET A 224 -3.22 -11.00 6.99
N ILE A 225 -4.26 -10.21 7.25
CA ILE A 225 -4.85 -9.30 6.25
C ILE A 225 -3.79 -8.32 5.73
N MET A 226 -3.02 -7.70 6.62
CA MET A 226 -1.92 -6.82 6.22
C MET A 226 -0.84 -7.56 5.42
N GLY A 227 -0.47 -8.77 5.85
CA GLY A 227 0.55 -9.56 5.17
C GLY A 227 0.15 -9.98 3.75
N TYR A 228 -1.10 -10.39 3.56
CA TYR A 228 -1.63 -10.70 2.23
C TYR A 228 -1.59 -9.48 1.31
N VAL A 229 -2.12 -8.34 1.77
CA VAL A 229 -2.19 -7.12 0.96
C VAL A 229 -0.80 -6.56 0.63
N GLN A 230 0.14 -6.60 1.59
CA GLN A 230 1.52 -6.14 1.36
C GLN A 230 2.30 -7.02 0.37
N ASN A 231 1.97 -8.30 0.28
CA ASN A 231 2.58 -9.24 -0.66
C ASN A 231 1.82 -9.36 -2.00
N GLY A 232 0.84 -8.49 -2.25
CA GLY A 232 0.07 -8.48 -3.50
C GLY A 232 -1.01 -9.55 -3.61
N GLN A 233 -1.23 -10.35 -2.57
CA GLN A 233 -2.30 -11.36 -2.46
C GLN A 233 -3.61 -10.68 -2.03
N LEU A 234 -4.14 -9.82 -2.89
CA LEU A 234 -5.25 -8.92 -2.54
C LEU A 234 -6.55 -9.68 -2.25
N GLU A 235 -6.86 -10.72 -3.03
CA GLU A 235 -8.08 -11.54 -2.88
C GLU A 235 -8.10 -12.26 -1.54
N GLU A 236 -6.99 -12.90 -1.17
CA GLU A 236 -6.83 -13.61 0.10
C GLU A 236 -6.94 -12.63 1.29
N GLY A 237 -6.40 -11.42 1.14
CA GLY A 237 -6.54 -10.36 2.14
C GLY A 237 -7.99 -9.93 2.36
N LEU A 238 -8.78 -9.80 1.30
CA LEU A 238 -10.21 -9.45 1.38
C LEU A 238 -11.06 -10.59 1.94
N GLU A 239 -10.80 -11.84 1.55
CA GLU A 239 -11.52 -12.99 2.10
C GLU A 239 -11.19 -13.18 3.60
N CYS A 240 -9.94 -12.98 4.00
CA CYS A 240 -9.53 -12.99 5.41
C CYS A 240 -10.25 -11.90 6.23
N PHE A 241 -10.47 -10.71 5.66
CA PHE A 241 -11.27 -9.66 6.29
C PHE A 241 -12.75 -10.03 6.42
N LYS A 242 -13.33 -10.67 5.41
CA LYS A 242 -14.71 -11.17 5.45
C LYS A 242 -14.87 -12.23 6.54
N GLU A 243 -13.97 -13.22 6.62
CA GLU A 243 -14.01 -14.27 7.65
C GLU A 243 -13.85 -13.67 9.07
N MET A 244 -12.94 -12.71 9.25
CA MET A 244 -12.80 -11.98 10.52
C MET A 244 -14.14 -11.38 10.98
N ARG A 245 -14.89 -10.77 10.05
CA ARG A 245 -16.18 -10.15 10.36
C ARG A 245 -17.29 -11.16 10.62
N GLU A 246 -17.34 -12.26 9.88
CA GLU A 246 -18.30 -13.36 10.10
C GLU A 246 -18.13 -14.00 11.48
N ARG A 247 -16.90 -13.99 12.02
CA ARG A 247 -16.59 -14.39 13.40
C ARG A 247 -16.96 -13.34 14.46
N GLY A 248 -17.55 -12.21 14.07
CA GLY A 248 -17.98 -11.14 14.97
C GLY A 248 -16.83 -10.27 15.52
N LEU A 249 -15.62 -10.38 14.97
CA LEU A 249 -14.50 -9.55 15.37
C LEU A 249 -14.60 -8.17 14.71
N LYS A 250 -14.40 -7.12 15.50
CA LYS A 250 -14.43 -5.75 15.00
C LYS A 250 -13.07 -5.38 14.39
N PRO A 251 -13.03 -4.87 13.14
CA PRO A 251 -11.80 -4.37 12.57
C PRO A 251 -11.36 -3.10 13.31
N ASN A 252 -10.06 -2.85 13.29
CA ASN A 252 -9.49 -1.56 13.71
C ASN A 252 -9.25 -0.67 12.48
N GLU A 253 -8.87 0.58 12.70
CA GLU A 253 -8.61 1.55 11.63
C GLU A 253 -7.55 1.06 10.63
N ALA A 254 -6.48 0.42 11.10
CA ALA A 254 -5.40 -0.08 10.25
C ALA A 254 -5.88 -1.16 9.27
N ILE A 255 -6.75 -2.08 9.71
CA ILE A 255 -7.39 -3.06 8.83
C ILE A 255 -8.24 -2.36 7.78
N LEU A 256 -9.05 -1.38 8.18
CA LEU A 256 -9.95 -0.68 7.26
C LEU A 256 -9.16 0.06 6.17
N VAL A 257 -8.07 0.74 6.53
CA VAL A 257 -7.15 1.36 5.57
C VAL A 257 -6.53 0.33 4.61
N THR A 258 -6.09 -0.81 5.15
CA THR A 258 -5.46 -1.90 4.37
C THR A 258 -6.46 -2.50 3.36
N VAL A 259 -7.68 -2.79 3.80
CA VAL A 259 -8.73 -3.39 2.99
C VAL A 259 -9.26 -2.40 1.93
N LEU A 260 -9.34 -1.10 2.27
CA LEU A 260 -9.63 -0.05 1.29
C LEU A 260 -8.54 0.02 0.22
N SER A 261 -7.26 -0.08 0.60
CA SER A 261 -6.15 -0.12 -0.35
C SER A 261 -6.23 -1.33 -1.29
N ALA A 262 -6.53 -2.53 -0.76
CA ALA A 262 -6.74 -3.71 -1.60
C ALA A 262 -7.91 -3.53 -2.58
N SER A 263 -9.04 -2.99 -2.10
CA SER A 263 -10.20 -2.67 -2.95
C SER A 263 -9.83 -1.67 -4.04
N ALA A 264 -9.06 -0.63 -3.70
CA ALA A 264 -8.57 0.37 -4.64
C ALA A 264 -7.66 -0.23 -5.70
N GLN A 265 -6.73 -1.11 -5.32
CA GLN A 265 -5.80 -1.75 -6.25
C GLN A 265 -6.53 -2.65 -7.25
N MET A 266 -7.50 -3.44 -6.78
CA MET A 266 -8.34 -4.32 -7.61
C MET A 266 -9.46 -3.58 -8.38
N GLY A 267 -9.79 -2.35 -7.98
CA GLY A 267 -10.88 -1.57 -8.57
C GLY A 267 -12.28 -2.05 -8.16
N LEU A 268 -12.43 -2.57 -6.94
CA LEU A 268 -13.69 -3.07 -6.38
C LEU A 268 -14.47 -1.96 -5.69
N LEU A 269 -15.38 -1.31 -6.42
CA LEU A 269 -16.17 -0.18 -5.94
C LEU A 269 -17.22 -0.62 -4.90
N GLU A 270 -17.93 -1.73 -5.13
CA GLU A 270 -18.99 -2.19 -4.23
C GLU A 270 -18.39 -2.69 -2.91
N HIS A 271 -17.30 -3.46 -2.98
CA HIS A 271 -16.55 -3.83 -1.78
C HIS A 271 -16.05 -2.58 -1.03
N GLY A 272 -15.49 -1.59 -1.74
CA GLY A 272 -15.06 -0.33 -1.13
C GLY A 272 -16.21 0.46 -0.45
N ARG A 273 -17.39 0.51 -1.08
CA ARG A 273 -18.62 1.10 -0.50
C ARG A 273 -19.08 0.34 0.75
N LEU A 274 -19.00 -0.99 0.72
CA LEU A 274 -19.31 -1.82 1.88
C LEU A 274 -18.36 -1.50 3.05
N VAL A 275 -17.06 -1.35 2.81
CA VAL A 275 -16.09 -0.95 3.84
C VAL A 275 -16.36 0.47 4.35
N HIS A 276 -16.72 1.41 3.47
CA HIS A 276 -17.12 2.76 3.87
C HIS A 276 -18.40 2.76 4.75
N SER A 277 -19.38 1.91 4.42
CA SER A 277 -20.57 1.71 5.25
C SER A 277 -20.22 1.11 6.63
N ILE A 278 -19.26 0.18 6.68
CA ILE A 278 -18.74 -0.37 7.94
C ILE A 278 -18.10 0.72 8.80
N ILE A 279 -17.28 1.59 8.22
CA ILE A 279 -16.66 2.73 8.91
C ILE A 279 -17.73 3.60 9.59
N ASN A 280 -18.80 3.93 8.84
CA ASN A 280 -19.89 4.76 9.34
C ASN A 280 -20.72 4.04 10.42
N SER A 281 -21.10 2.78 10.19
CA SER A 281 -21.92 2.00 11.14
C SER A 281 -21.19 1.69 12.45
N LEU A 282 -19.87 1.56 12.44
CA LEU A 282 -19.05 1.39 13.64
C LEU A 282 -18.67 2.72 14.31
N ASN A 283 -19.15 3.86 13.78
CA ASN A 283 -18.86 5.22 14.27
C ASN A 283 -17.35 5.51 14.40
N PHE A 284 -16.55 5.07 13.42
CA PHE A 284 -15.14 5.43 13.39
C PHE A 284 -15.00 6.94 13.18
N ARG A 285 -14.09 7.56 13.95
CA ARG A 285 -13.68 8.93 13.69
C ARG A 285 -12.96 8.98 12.35
N MET A 286 -13.36 9.91 11.48
CA MET A 286 -12.67 10.13 10.22
C MET A 286 -11.31 10.80 10.46
N THR A 287 -10.26 9.99 10.57
CA THR A 287 -8.86 10.45 10.65
C THR A 287 -8.38 10.84 9.25
N THR A 288 -7.28 11.60 9.16
CA THR A 288 -6.65 11.92 7.87
C THR A 288 -6.21 10.66 7.12
N SER A 289 -5.74 9.63 7.83
CA SER A 289 -5.36 8.33 7.26
C SER A 289 -6.55 7.62 6.62
N LEU A 290 -7.65 7.47 7.37
CA LEU A 290 -8.86 6.81 6.89
C LEU A 290 -9.53 7.58 5.74
N GLY A 291 -9.59 8.92 5.86
CA GLY A 291 -10.08 9.80 4.81
C GLY A 291 -9.26 9.69 3.52
N THR A 292 -7.93 9.69 3.62
CA THR A 292 -7.03 9.50 2.48
C THR A 292 -7.24 8.15 1.80
N ALA A 293 -7.39 7.07 2.58
CA ALA A 293 -7.66 5.73 2.04
C ALA A 293 -9.00 5.64 1.31
N LEU A 294 -10.05 6.31 1.80
CA LEU A 294 -11.34 6.38 1.12
C LEU A 294 -11.26 7.20 -0.18
N VAL A 295 -10.59 8.37 -0.15
CA VAL A 295 -10.37 9.20 -1.34
C VAL A 295 -9.63 8.40 -2.42
N ASP A 296 -8.56 7.68 -2.04
CA ASP A 296 -7.78 6.83 -2.97
C ASP A 296 -8.62 5.67 -3.53
N MET A 297 -9.40 5.01 -2.68
CA MET A 297 -10.29 3.92 -3.09
C MET A 297 -11.32 4.39 -4.11
N TYR A 298 -12.05 5.47 -3.84
CA TYR A 298 -13.05 5.97 -4.79
C TYR A 298 -12.43 6.43 -6.11
N ALA A 299 -11.26 7.08 -6.07
CA ALA A 299 -10.54 7.46 -7.28
C ALA A 299 -10.12 6.22 -8.09
N LYS A 300 -9.44 5.24 -7.48
CA LYS A 300 -8.97 4.03 -8.16
C LYS A 300 -10.06 3.02 -8.53
N CYS A 301 -11.27 3.19 -8.02
CA CYS A 301 -12.46 2.45 -8.44
C CYS A 301 -13.31 3.21 -9.49
N GLY A 302 -12.78 4.29 -10.08
CA GLY A 302 -13.43 4.99 -11.19
C GLY A 302 -14.53 5.98 -10.78
N CYS A 303 -14.64 6.34 -9.50
CA CYS A 303 -15.66 7.23 -8.95
C CYS A 303 -15.04 8.55 -8.43
N ILE A 304 -14.44 9.31 -9.35
CA ILE A 304 -13.66 10.52 -9.01
C ILE A 304 -14.49 11.61 -8.33
N GLU A 305 -15.77 11.75 -8.68
CA GLU A 305 -16.64 12.75 -8.06
C GLU A 305 -16.87 12.46 -6.56
N GLN A 306 -17.07 11.19 -6.18
CA GLN A 306 -17.16 10.83 -4.77
C GLN A 306 -15.84 11.02 -4.03
N SER A 307 -14.72 10.79 -4.70
CA SER A 307 -13.38 11.05 -4.18
C SER A 307 -13.18 12.55 -3.88
N LYS A 308 -13.56 13.44 -4.81
CA LYS A 308 -13.55 14.90 -4.62
C LYS A 308 -14.42 15.35 -3.43
N LEU A 309 -15.65 14.83 -3.34
CA LEU A 309 -16.56 15.15 -2.23
C LEU A 309 -15.96 14.78 -0.87
N LEU A 310 -15.37 13.58 -0.77
CA LEU A 310 -14.71 13.14 0.46
C LEU A 310 -13.51 14.01 0.80
N PHE A 311 -12.64 14.27 -0.17
CA PHE A 311 -11.47 15.13 0.01
C PHE A 311 -11.85 16.53 0.54
N ASN A 312 -12.90 17.14 -0.02
CA ASN A 312 -13.40 18.45 0.41
C ASN A 312 -14.00 18.43 1.82
N SER A 313 -14.56 17.31 2.26
CA SER A 313 -15.12 17.14 3.61
C SER A 313 -14.09 16.83 4.70
N MET A 314 -12.82 16.55 4.34
CA MET A 314 -11.76 16.30 5.32
C MET A 314 -11.41 17.58 6.11
N HIS A 315 -11.50 17.52 7.44
CA HIS A 315 -11.13 18.63 8.33
C HIS A 315 -9.63 18.91 8.37
N GLN A 316 -8.81 17.87 8.23
CA GLN A 316 -7.36 17.95 8.20
C GLN A 316 -6.84 17.16 7.01
N ARG A 317 -6.03 17.83 6.19
CA ARG A 317 -5.36 17.27 5.02
C ARG A 317 -3.86 17.32 5.27
N ASP A 318 -3.17 16.24 4.91
CA ASP A 318 -1.72 16.15 4.88
C ASP A 318 -1.22 16.00 3.44
N ILE A 319 0.10 15.94 3.27
CA ILE A 319 0.72 15.79 1.95
C ILE A 319 0.21 14.54 1.22
N SER A 320 -0.03 13.44 1.95
CA SER A 320 -0.55 12.19 1.39
C SER A 320 -1.95 12.37 0.80
N SER A 321 -2.86 13.02 1.53
CA SER A 321 -4.23 13.28 1.07
C SER A 321 -4.28 14.12 -0.21
N TRP A 322 -3.42 15.14 -0.32
CA TRP A 322 -3.29 15.97 -1.51
C TRP A 322 -2.72 15.19 -2.69
N ASN A 323 -1.65 14.41 -2.47
CA ASN A 323 -1.03 13.59 -3.51
C ASN A 323 -2.02 12.57 -4.10
N VAL A 324 -2.82 11.92 -3.25
CA VAL A 324 -3.88 11.00 -3.70
C VAL A 324 -4.88 11.71 -4.62
N MET A 325 -5.36 12.91 -4.23
CA MET A 325 -6.32 13.66 -5.05
C MET A 325 -5.70 14.12 -6.38
N ILE A 326 -4.48 14.65 -6.38
CA ILE A 326 -3.77 15.09 -7.60
C ILE A 326 -3.55 13.91 -8.55
N CYS A 327 -3.05 12.78 -8.04
CA CYS A 327 -2.85 11.56 -8.82
C CYS A 327 -4.17 10.97 -9.35
N GLY A 328 -5.24 11.01 -8.54
CA GLY A 328 -6.58 10.58 -8.94
C GLY A 328 -7.15 11.42 -10.07
N LEU A 329 -7.05 12.74 -9.99
CA LEU A 329 -7.48 13.62 -11.09
C LEU A 329 -6.65 13.38 -12.36
N ALA A 330 -5.33 13.22 -12.21
CA ALA A 330 -4.45 12.91 -13.33
C ALA A 330 -4.89 11.62 -14.03
N SER A 331 -5.14 10.53 -13.29
CA SER A 331 -5.50 9.23 -13.88
C SER A 331 -6.86 9.23 -14.57
N HIS A 332 -7.73 10.18 -14.22
CA HIS A 332 -9.02 10.42 -14.85
C HIS A 332 -8.97 11.38 -16.05
N GLY A 333 -7.78 11.87 -16.44
CA GLY A 333 -7.62 12.83 -17.55
C GLY A 333 -7.94 14.27 -17.18
N LEU A 334 -8.23 14.55 -15.91
CA LEU A 334 -8.58 15.90 -15.41
C LEU A 334 -7.31 16.71 -15.08
N GLY A 335 -6.38 16.78 -16.04
CA GLY A 335 -5.04 17.32 -15.81
C GLY A 335 -5.04 18.78 -15.32
N LYS A 336 -5.89 19.64 -15.88
CA LYS A 336 -6.00 21.04 -15.46
C LYS A 336 -6.51 21.19 -14.02
N GLU A 337 -7.46 20.36 -13.60
CA GLU A 337 -7.95 20.34 -12.21
C GLU A 337 -6.85 19.83 -11.26
N ALA A 338 -6.08 18.82 -11.67
CA ALA A 338 -4.95 18.32 -10.89
C ALA A 338 -3.90 19.42 -10.63
N LEU A 339 -3.58 20.21 -11.66
CA LEU A 339 -2.68 21.36 -11.52
C LEU A 339 -3.27 22.44 -10.60
N ALA A 340 -4.57 22.73 -10.71
CA ALA A 340 -5.23 23.69 -9.80
C ALA A 340 -5.18 23.23 -8.33
N HIS A 341 -5.28 21.93 -8.07
CA HIS A 341 -5.08 21.38 -6.73
C HIS A 341 -3.63 21.45 -6.27
N PHE A 342 -2.65 21.24 -7.15
CA PHE A 342 -1.24 21.46 -6.82
C PHE A 342 -0.97 22.92 -6.42
N GLU A 343 -1.50 23.89 -7.17
CA GLU A 343 -1.36 25.31 -6.83
C GLU A 343 -2.02 25.64 -5.48
N THR A 344 -3.14 24.99 -5.16
CA THR A 344 -3.82 25.15 -3.86
C THR A 344 -2.99 24.52 -2.73
N PHE A 345 -2.42 23.34 -2.96
CA PHE A 345 -1.51 22.65 -2.05
C PHE A 345 -0.31 23.53 -1.66
N VAL A 346 0.33 24.18 -2.64
CA VAL A 346 1.44 25.11 -2.37
C VAL A 346 0.95 26.35 -1.62
N LYS A 347 -0.21 26.92 -2.00
CA LYS A 347 -0.80 28.09 -1.31
C LYS A 347 -1.17 27.83 0.14
N GLU A 348 -1.59 26.61 0.48
CA GLU A 348 -1.85 26.19 1.87
C GLU A 348 -0.56 25.95 2.68
N GLY A 349 0.62 26.15 2.08
CA GLY A 349 1.92 26.09 2.75
C GLY A 349 2.55 24.69 2.81
N PHE A 350 2.02 23.72 2.05
CA PHE A 350 2.62 22.41 1.95
C PHE A 350 3.82 22.41 1.00
N ARG A 351 4.90 21.76 1.40
CA ARG A 351 6.08 21.57 0.55
C ARG A 351 5.91 20.31 -0.30
N PRO A 352 6.01 20.38 -1.64
CA PRO A 352 6.00 19.22 -2.52
C PRO A 352 7.11 18.22 -2.15
N VAL A 353 6.85 16.94 -2.45
CA VAL A 353 7.81 15.82 -2.36
C VAL A 353 7.85 15.07 -3.71
N ASN A 354 8.75 14.09 -3.88
CA ASN A 354 8.84 13.26 -5.11
C ASN A 354 7.46 12.83 -5.65
N VAL A 355 6.66 12.19 -4.80
CA VAL A 355 5.32 11.70 -5.18
C VAL A 355 4.38 12.81 -5.66
N THR A 356 4.52 14.04 -5.14
CA THR A 356 3.71 15.19 -5.57
C THR A 356 4.00 15.54 -7.04
N PHE A 357 5.28 15.60 -7.42
CA PHE A 357 5.67 15.92 -8.79
C PHE A 357 5.37 14.78 -9.76
N ILE A 358 5.44 13.52 -9.33
CA ILE A 358 4.92 12.38 -10.12
C ILE A 358 3.44 12.61 -10.48
N GLY A 359 2.61 13.04 -9.53
CA GLY A 359 1.19 13.35 -9.77
C GLY A 359 0.99 14.48 -10.78
N VAL A 360 1.73 15.58 -10.60
CA VAL A 360 1.68 16.78 -11.47
C VAL A 360 2.16 16.47 -12.89
N LEU A 361 3.26 15.75 -13.05
CA LEU A 361 3.79 15.38 -14.36
C LEU A 361 2.90 14.35 -15.06
N ASN A 362 2.31 13.42 -14.33
CA ASN A 362 1.28 12.52 -14.88
C ASN A 362 0.04 13.28 -15.35
N ALA A 363 -0.39 14.32 -14.62
CA ALA A 363 -1.49 15.19 -15.04
C ALA A 363 -1.16 15.88 -16.37
N CYS A 364 0.06 16.42 -16.50
CA CYS A 364 0.53 17.04 -17.73
C CYS A 364 0.59 16.02 -18.87
N SER A 365 1.20 14.85 -18.60
CA SER A 365 1.34 13.76 -19.54
C SER A 365 0.02 13.27 -20.08
N ARG A 366 -0.98 13.02 -19.23
CA ARG A 366 -2.28 12.49 -19.65
C ARG A 366 -3.17 13.53 -20.35
N ALA A 367 -2.99 14.82 -20.05
CA ALA A 367 -3.74 15.91 -20.67
C ALA A 367 -2.99 16.61 -21.84
N GLY A 368 -1.78 16.17 -22.18
CA GLY A 368 -0.97 16.75 -23.27
C GLY A 368 -0.43 18.17 -22.99
N LEU A 369 -0.28 18.53 -21.71
CA LEU A 369 0.16 19.87 -21.28
C LEU A 369 1.70 19.97 -21.30
N VAL A 370 2.29 20.02 -22.50
CA VAL A 370 3.76 19.97 -22.68
C VAL A 370 4.47 21.14 -22.00
N ARG A 371 3.92 22.36 -22.11
CA ARG A 371 4.55 23.57 -21.55
C ARG A 371 4.61 23.51 -20.02
N GLU A 372 3.50 23.09 -19.42
CA GLU A 372 3.31 22.91 -17.99
C GLU A 372 4.20 21.78 -17.48
N GLY A 373 4.26 20.64 -18.20
CA GLY A 373 5.15 19.53 -17.83
C GLY A 373 6.62 19.95 -17.77
N ARG A 374 7.12 20.69 -18.78
CA ARG A 374 8.48 21.26 -18.76
C ARG A 374 8.69 22.23 -17.59
N HIS A 375 7.70 23.08 -17.34
CA HIS A 375 7.75 24.04 -16.24
C HIS A 375 7.89 23.34 -14.89
N TYR A 376 7.02 22.37 -14.59
CA TYR A 376 7.02 21.69 -13.30
C TYR A 376 8.22 20.75 -13.13
N PHE A 377 8.70 20.10 -14.19
CA PHE A 377 9.93 19.31 -14.13
C PHE A 377 11.14 20.14 -13.75
N LYS A 378 11.23 21.37 -14.28
CA LYS A 378 12.27 22.35 -13.93
C LYS A 378 12.07 22.94 -12.52
N LEU A 379 10.82 23.25 -12.16
CA LEU A 379 10.47 23.79 -10.83
C LEU A 379 10.88 22.84 -9.70
N MET A 380 10.71 21.53 -9.92
CA MET A 380 11.06 20.49 -8.95
C MET A 380 12.54 20.58 -8.53
N THR A 381 13.45 20.76 -9.49
CA THR A 381 14.89 20.82 -9.22
C THR A 381 15.31 22.21 -8.74
N GLU A 382 14.84 23.28 -9.38
CA GLU A 382 15.32 24.63 -9.10
C GLU A 382 14.74 25.28 -7.83
N ASN A 383 13.49 24.97 -7.48
CA ASN A 383 12.79 25.65 -6.38
C ASN A 383 12.59 24.76 -5.16
N TYR A 384 12.64 23.43 -5.32
CA TYR A 384 12.35 22.49 -4.24
C TYR A 384 13.53 21.58 -3.87
N ASP A 385 14.63 21.64 -4.63
CA ASP A 385 15.82 20.81 -4.49
C ASP A 385 15.50 19.30 -4.53
N ILE A 386 14.55 18.93 -5.39
CA ILE A 386 14.13 17.54 -5.56
C ILE A 386 14.78 16.99 -6.82
N GLU A 387 15.63 15.96 -6.67
CA GLU A 387 16.26 15.31 -7.82
C GLU A 387 15.27 14.37 -8.54
N PRO A 388 15.24 14.36 -9.89
CA PRO A 388 14.33 13.50 -10.62
C PRO A 388 14.67 12.01 -10.49
N GLU A 389 13.73 11.23 -9.95
CA GLU A 389 13.73 9.77 -9.98
C GLU A 389 13.22 9.20 -11.32
N MET A 390 13.35 7.88 -11.55
CA MET A 390 12.99 7.19 -12.80
C MET A 390 11.53 7.48 -13.22
N GLU A 391 10.63 7.55 -12.26
CA GLU A 391 9.21 7.81 -12.46
C GLU A 391 8.95 9.21 -13.04
N HIS A 392 9.75 10.21 -12.64
CA HIS A 392 9.64 11.57 -13.18
C HIS A 392 10.07 11.61 -14.65
N TYR A 393 11.18 10.93 -14.98
CA TYR A 393 11.62 10.77 -16.38
C TYR A 393 10.59 10.00 -17.19
N GLY A 394 10.00 8.94 -16.63
CA GLY A 394 8.90 8.19 -17.22
C GLY A 394 7.73 9.08 -17.63
N CYS A 395 7.28 9.95 -16.73
CA CYS A 395 6.19 10.90 -17.01
C CYS A 395 6.55 11.88 -18.15
N MET A 396 7.79 12.38 -18.16
CA MET A 396 8.26 13.34 -19.17
C MET A 396 8.46 12.71 -20.55
N VAL A 397 9.07 11.52 -20.61
CA VAL A 397 9.24 10.77 -21.87
C VAL A 397 7.88 10.39 -22.45
N ASP A 398 6.93 10.00 -21.60
CA ASP A 398 5.55 9.71 -22.02
C ASP A 398 4.84 10.95 -22.57
N LEU A 399 4.96 12.09 -21.89
CA LEU A 399 4.40 13.39 -22.33
C LEU A 399 4.99 13.83 -23.68
N LEU A 400 6.32 13.90 -23.78
CA LEU A 400 7.04 14.34 -24.97
C LEU A 400 6.83 13.36 -26.13
N GLY A 401 6.88 12.06 -25.83
CA GLY A 401 6.63 10.97 -26.76
C GLY A 401 5.26 11.08 -27.42
N ARG A 402 4.19 11.18 -26.63
CA ARG A 402 2.82 11.30 -27.16
C ARG A 402 2.59 12.62 -27.91
N ALA A 403 3.23 13.70 -27.47
CA ALA A 403 3.13 15.00 -28.14
C ALA A 403 4.02 15.14 -29.40
N GLY A 404 4.86 14.15 -29.73
CA GLY A 404 5.70 14.14 -30.93
C GLY A 404 7.07 14.78 -30.79
N PHE A 405 7.47 15.18 -29.58
CA PHE A 405 8.80 15.73 -29.28
C PHE A 405 9.82 14.60 -29.04
N ILE A 406 9.97 13.70 -30.01
CA ILE A 406 10.73 12.45 -29.86
C ILE A 406 12.22 12.70 -29.61
N ASN A 407 12.83 13.64 -30.33
CA ASN A 407 14.25 13.95 -30.13
C ASN A 407 14.52 14.49 -28.72
N GLU A 408 13.61 15.31 -28.18
CA GLU A 408 13.72 15.80 -26.80
C GLU A 408 13.56 14.67 -25.78
N ALA A 409 12.68 13.70 -26.05
CA ALA A 409 12.52 12.51 -25.21
C ALA A 409 13.79 11.63 -25.22
N VAL A 410 14.42 11.44 -26.38
CA VAL A 410 15.71 10.71 -26.50
C VAL A 410 16.81 11.45 -25.74
N ASP A 411 16.96 12.76 -25.97
CA ASP A 411 17.92 13.61 -25.27
C ASP A 411 17.76 13.51 -23.74
N LEU A 412 16.52 13.47 -23.25
CA LEU A 412 16.22 13.36 -21.82
C LEU A 412 16.68 12.01 -21.25
N ILE A 413 16.48 10.91 -22.00
CA ILE A 413 16.95 9.57 -21.62
C ILE A 413 18.48 9.49 -21.64
N GLU A 414 19.15 10.17 -22.56
CA GLU A 414 20.61 10.14 -22.65
C GLU A 414 21.30 10.97 -21.57
N LYS A 415 20.67 12.05 -21.11
CA LYS A 415 21.21 12.98 -20.11
C LYS A 415 20.90 12.60 -18.66
N MET A 416 20.11 11.56 -18.43
CA MET A 416 19.71 11.16 -17.08
C MET A 416 20.90 10.57 -16.29
N PRO A 417 20.94 10.71 -14.95
CA PRO A 417 22.09 10.30 -14.13
C PRO A 417 22.20 8.78 -13.91
N ALA A 418 21.14 8.02 -14.19
CA ALA A 418 21.04 6.58 -13.95
C ALA A 418 20.78 5.83 -15.27
N PRO A 419 21.11 4.53 -15.39
CA PRO A 419 20.78 3.79 -16.59
C PRO A 419 19.25 3.68 -16.76
N PRO A 420 18.70 3.97 -17.95
CA PRO A 420 17.26 3.90 -18.21
C PRO A 420 16.74 2.47 -18.09
N ASP A 421 15.60 2.31 -17.41
CA ASP A 421 14.95 1.02 -17.25
C ASP A 421 14.20 0.57 -18.52
N PRO A 422 13.82 -0.72 -18.63
CA PRO A 422 13.06 -1.21 -19.77
C PRO A 422 11.70 -0.51 -19.96
N VAL A 423 11.07 -0.04 -18.89
CA VAL A 423 9.77 0.63 -18.94
C VAL A 423 9.87 1.95 -19.70
N LEU A 424 10.92 2.75 -19.46
CA LEU A 424 11.16 4.02 -20.13
C LEU A 424 11.36 3.85 -21.64
N TRP A 425 12.14 2.84 -22.03
CA TRP A 425 12.33 2.47 -23.44
C TRP A 425 11.03 1.98 -24.09
N ALA A 426 10.22 1.19 -23.37
CA ALA A 426 8.93 0.70 -23.87
C ALA A 426 7.92 1.86 -24.08
N THR A 427 7.94 2.87 -23.21
CA THR A 427 7.17 4.11 -23.40
C THR A 427 7.57 4.82 -24.70
N LEU A 428 8.88 4.99 -24.94
CA LEU A 428 9.37 5.63 -26.16
C LEU A 428 9.09 4.78 -27.42
N LEU A 429 9.14 3.45 -27.33
CA LEU A 429 8.74 2.53 -28.40
C LEU A 429 7.25 2.72 -28.77
N GLY A 430 6.40 2.88 -27.76
CA GLY A 430 4.99 3.24 -27.94
C GLY A 430 4.82 4.56 -28.70
N ALA A 431 5.59 5.58 -28.37
CA ALA A 431 5.60 6.85 -29.10
C ALA A 431 6.06 6.69 -30.56
N CYS A 432 7.09 5.86 -30.82
CA CYS A 432 7.53 5.54 -32.17
C CYS A 432 6.41 4.90 -33.00
N LYS A 433 5.59 4.02 -32.41
CA LYS A 433 4.41 3.45 -33.05
C LYS A 433 3.34 4.50 -33.39
N ILE A 434 3.12 5.47 -32.50
CA ILE A 434 2.14 6.55 -32.71
C ILE A 434 2.56 7.39 -33.91
N HIS A 435 3.82 7.84 -33.94
CA HIS A 435 4.36 8.76 -34.94
C HIS A 435 4.96 8.09 -36.18
N GLY A 436 4.99 6.76 -36.26
CA GLY A 436 5.48 6.02 -37.43
C GLY A 436 7.01 6.03 -37.59
N LEU A 437 7.77 6.15 -36.51
CA LEU A 437 9.24 6.19 -36.53
C LEU A 437 9.83 4.78 -36.54
N VAL A 438 9.93 4.19 -37.74
CA VAL A 438 10.27 2.77 -37.92
C VAL A 438 11.70 2.44 -37.48
N GLU A 439 12.69 3.23 -37.91
CA GLU A 439 14.11 2.96 -37.65
C GLU A 439 14.45 3.06 -36.16
N LEU A 440 13.99 4.13 -35.50
CA LEU A 440 14.16 4.31 -34.06
C LEU A 440 13.39 3.23 -33.28
N GLY A 441 12.16 2.90 -33.71
CA GLY A 441 11.37 1.83 -33.11
C GLY A 441 12.04 0.45 -33.22
N GLU A 442 12.69 0.15 -34.35
CA GLU A 442 13.46 -1.07 -34.54
C GLU A 442 14.67 -1.15 -33.60
N MET A 443 15.43 -0.06 -33.50
CA MET A 443 16.57 0.03 -32.58
C MET A 443 16.15 -0.21 -31.13
N ILE A 444 15.12 0.51 -30.66
CA ILE A 444 14.62 0.41 -29.28
C ILE A 444 14.00 -0.97 -29.04
N GLY A 445 13.19 -1.48 -29.97
CA GLY A 445 12.55 -2.79 -29.84
C GLY A 445 13.58 -3.94 -29.73
N ASN A 446 14.63 -3.92 -30.53
CA ASN A 446 15.71 -4.91 -30.44
C ASN A 446 16.49 -4.79 -29.12
N LYS A 447 16.73 -3.56 -28.63
CA LYS A 447 17.37 -3.32 -27.33
C LYS A 447 16.53 -3.90 -26.18
N LEU A 448 15.22 -3.65 -26.19
CA LEU A 448 14.28 -4.17 -25.21
C LEU A 448 14.19 -5.69 -25.19
N ILE A 449 14.18 -6.33 -26.36
CA ILE A 449 14.22 -7.79 -26.49
C ILE A 449 15.52 -8.36 -25.93
N HIS A 450 16.64 -7.66 -26.09
CA HIS A 450 17.91 -8.08 -25.51
C HIS A 450 17.97 -7.93 -23.98
N LEU A 451 17.36 -6.88 -23.43
CA LEU A 451 17.32 -6.61 -21.99
C LEU A 451 16.36 -7.54 -21.26
N ASP A 452 15.19 -7.81 -21.85
CA ASP A 452 14.19 -8.72 -21.29
C ASP A 452 13.57 -9.59 -22.40
N PRO A 453 14.20 -10.74 -22.72
CA PRO A 453 13.73 -11.63 -23.77
C PRO A 453 12.39 -12.29 -23.48
N ASN A 454 11.97 -12.33 -22.21
CA ASN A 454 10.74 -13.02 -21.77
C ASN A 454 9.51 -12.11 -21.80
N HIS A 455 9.67 -10.81 -22.10
CA HIS A 455 8.56 -9.85 -22.06
C HIS A 455 7.87 -9.69 -23.42
N ASP A 456 6.72 -10.35 -23.60
CA ASP A 456 5.90 -10.39 -24.82
C ASP A 456 5.59 -9.01 -25.39
N GLY A 457 5.34 -8.04 -24.52
CA GLY A 457 4.93 -6.69 -24.89
C GLY A 457 5.91 -6.01 -25.84
N HIS A 458 7.22 -6.29 -25.70
CA HIS A 458 8.26 -5.68 -26.52
C HIS A 458 8.17 -6.20 -27.97
N TYR A 459 8.00 -7.51 -28.13
CA TYR A 459 7.81 -8.14 -29.44
C TYR A 459 6.51 -7.69 -30.11
N VAL A 460 5.41 -7.61 -29.35
CA VAL A 460 4.10 -7.19 -29.87
C VAL A 460 4.15 -5.73 -30.35
N GLN A 461 4.79 -4.84 -29.59
CA GLN A 461 4.94 -3.44 -30.00
C GLN A 461 5.82 -3.30 -31.24
N LEU A 462 6.97 -3.98 -31.29
CA LEU A 462 7.86 -3.96 -32.46
C LEU A 462 7.18 -4.53 -33.71
N ALA A 463 6.50 -5.67 -33.58
CA ALA A 463 5.71 -6.25 -34.67
C ALA A 463 4.60 -5.30 -35.15
N SER A 464 3.98 -4.56 -34.23
CA SER A 464 2.96 -3.55 -34.59
C SER A 464 3.55 -2.39 -35.40
N ILE A 465 4.77 -1.95 -35.09
CA ILE A 465 5.48 -0.90 -35.85
C ILE A 465 5.77 -1.37 -37.27
N TYR A 466 6.27 -2.59 -37.44
CA TYR A 466 6.49 -3.19 -38.76
C TYR A 466 5.20 -3.35 -39.55
N ALA A 467 4.10 -3.79 -38.91
CA ALA A 467 2.81 -3.93 -39.55
C ALA A 467 2.28 -2.58 -40.08
N LYS A 468 2.35 -1.51 -39.28
CA LYS A 468 1.99 -0.15 -39.71
C LYS A 468 2.80 0.33 -40.91
N SER A 469 4.05 -0.12 -41.00
CA SER A 469 5.01 0.21 -42.06
C SER A 469 4.97 -0.77 -43.24
N ARG A 470 4.03 -1.72 -43.24
CA ARG A 470 3.86 -2.78 -44.26
C ARG A 470 5.08 -3.69 -44.44
N LYS A 471 5.94 -3.81 -43.43
CA LYS A 471 7.12 -4.69 -43.42
C LYS A 471 6.77 -6.08 -42.87
N TRP A 472 6.02 -6.87 -43.62
CA TRP A 472 5.42 -8.12 -43.12
C TRP A 472 6.43 -9.25 -42.83
N GLU A 473 7.54 -9.32 -43.56
CA GLU A 473 8.59 -10.30 -43.30
C GLU A 473 9.20 -10.11 -41.90
N ASP A 474 9.38 -8.85 -41.49
CA ASP A 474 9.88 -8.50 -40.16
C ASP A 474 8.84 -8.84 -39.07
N VAL A 475 7.55 -8.65 -39.33
CA VAL A 475 6.46 -9.07 -38.40
C VAL A 475 6.53 -10.56 -38.12
N VAL A 476 6.65 -11.37 -39.19
CA VAL A 476 6.74 -12.83 -39.08
C VAL A 476 8.02 -13.23 -38.33
N ARG A 477 9.15 -12.57 -38.62
CA ARG A 477 10.42 -12.81 -37.92
C ARG A 477 10.29 -12.57 -36.41
N VAL A 478 9.79 -11.41 -36.00
CA VAL A 478 9.64 -11.04 -34.58
C VAL A 478 8.68 -11.98 -33.86
N ARG A 479 7.57 -12.37 -34.49
CA ARG A 479 6.62 -13.31 -33.87
C ARG A 479 7.19 -14.72 -33.74
N ARG A 480 7.99 -15.20 -34.70
CA ARG A 480 8.73 -16.48 -34.55
C ARG A 480 9.74 -16.40 -33.42
N LEU A 481 10.44 -15.28 -33.28
CA LEU A 481 11.39 -15.07 -32.17
C LEU A 481 10.66 -15.11 -30.82
N MET A 482 9.52 -14.42 -30.73
CA MET A 482 8.65 -14.44 -29.55
C MET A 482 8.21 -15.87 -29.20
N PHE A 483 7.77 -16.68 -30.17
CA PHE A 483 7.32 -18.06 -29.92
C PHE A 483 8.47 -18.98 -29.45
N LYS A 484 9.70 -18.75 -29.91
CA LYS A 484 10.87 -19.55 -29.52
C LYS A 484 11.36 -19.26 -28.10
N GLN A 485 11.22 -18.03 -27.64
CA GLN A 485 11.71 -17.57 -26.34
C GLN A 485 10.75 -17.89 -25.20
N ASN A 486 9.47 -18.12 -25.50
CA ASN A 486 8.42 -17.84 -24.54
C ASN A 486 7.56 -19.06 -24.18
N THR A 487 7.51 -19.39 -22.89
CA THR A 487 6.70 -20.48 -22.33
C THR A 487 5.50 -19.99 -21.50
N ASN A 488 5.39 -18.69 -21.18
CA ASN A 488 4.37 -18.15 -20.27
C ASN A 488 3.81 -16.79 -20.73
N LYS A 489 2.86 -16.82 -21.68
CA LYS A 489 2.11 -15.62 -22.09
C LYS A 489 1.17 -15.14 -20.97
N ILE A 490 1.34 -13.89 -20.51
CA ILE A 490 0.34 -13.25 -19.63
C ILE A 490 -0.90 -12.95 -20.47
N ALA A 491 -2.01 -13.63 -20.17
CA ALA A 491 -3.27 -13.38 -20.84
C ALA A 491 -3.82 -12.00 -20.44
N GLY A 492 -4.25 -11.22 -21.43
CA GLY A 492 -5.05 -10.02 -21.18
C GLY A 492 -6.39 -10.43 -20.60
N TRP A 493 -6.77 -9.83 -19.49
CA TRP A 493 -8.04 -10.08 -18.81
C TRP A 493 -8.76 -8.78 -18.48
N SER A 494 -10.08 -8.91 -18.28
CA SER A 494 -10.95 -7.83 -17.86
C SER A 494 -11.80 -8.30 -16.68
N LEU A 495 -11.83 -7.51 -15.60
CA LEU A 495 -12.63 -7.73 -14.40
C LEU A 495 -13.84 -6.82 -14.39
N ILE A 496 -14.95 -7.34 -13.90
CA ILE A 496 -16.16 -6.58 -13.59
C ILE A 496 -16.72 -7.07 -12.25
N GLU A 497 -17.04 -6.13 -11.36
CA GLU A 497 -17.70 -6.39 -10.09
C GLU A 497 -19.21 -6.23 -10.29
N ALA A 498 -19.97 -7.32 -10.15
CA ALA A 498 -21.42 -7.32 -10.30
C ALA A 498 -22.04 -8.46 -9.48
N GLU A 499 -23.29 -8.26 -9.04
CA GLU A 499 -24.05 -9.27 -8.28
C GLU A 499 -23.32 -9.76 -7.01
N GLY A 500 -22.48 -8.91 -6.41
CA GLY A 500 -21.70 -9.22 -5.21
C GLY A 500 -20.50 -10.13 -5.42
N ARG A 501 -20.06 -10.35 -6.67
CA ARG A 501 -18.89 -11.15 -7.02
C ARG A 501 -18.02 -10.44 -8.05
N VAL A 502 -16.77 -10.87 -8.16
CA VAL A 502 -15.83 -10.42 -9.20
C VAL A 502 -15.82 -11.45 -10.32
N HIS A 503 -16.05 -11.00 -11.55
CA HIS A 503 -16.07 -11.83 -12.73
C HIS A 503 -14.88 -11.49 -13.63
N GLN A 504 -14.07 -12.49 -13.95
CA GLN A 504 -12.90 -12.34 -14.81
C GLN A 504 -13.16 -12.95 -16.18
N PHE A 505 -12.87 -12.16 -17.22
CA PHE A 505 -12.96 -12.59 -18.61
C PHE A 505 -11.58 -12.59 -19.25
N VAL A 506 -11.29 -13.62 -20.04
CA VAL A 506 -10.13 -13.71 -20.94
C VAL A 506 -10.65 -13.74 -22.37
N ALA A 507 -9.83 -13.33 -23.35
CA ALA A 507 -10.24 -13.38 -24.75
C ALA A 507 -10.71 -14.79 -25.15
N GLY A 508 -11.89 -14.86 -25.77
CA GLY A 508 -12.53 -16.12 -26.18
C GLY A 508 -13.08 -16.99 -25.04
N ASP A 509 -13.12 -16.49 -23.80
CA ASP A 509 -13.55 -17.29 -22.65
C ASP A 509 -15.00 -17.80 -22.81
N ARG A 510 -15.17 -19.10 -22.59
CA ARG A 510 -16.45 -19.81 -22.60
C ARG A 510 -16.78 -20.48 -21.26
N LYS A 511 -15.91 -20.36 -20.24
CA LYS A 511 -16.05 -21.03 -18.94
C LYS A 511 -17.08 -20.40 -18.01
N HIS A 512 -17.44 -19.14 -18.25
CA HIS A 512 -18.42 -18.41 -17.46
C HIS A 512 -19.80 -19.09 -17.48
N GLU A 513 -20.48 -19.16 -16.34
CA GLU A 513 -21.80 -19.80 -16.18
C GLU A 513 -22.86 -19.26 -17.16
N ARG A 514 -22.81 -17.95 -17.44
CA ARG A 514 -23.69 -17.25 -18.39
C ARG A 514 -23.09 -17.04 -19.79
N SER A 515 -22.10 -17.85 -20.17
CA SER A 515 -21.38 -17.71 -21.45
C SER A 515 -22.33 -17.56 -22.66
N SER A 516 -23.33 -18.44 -22.80
CA SER A 516 -24.30 -18.38 -23.91
C SER A 516 -25.02 -17.03 -24.02
N GLU A 517 -25.45 -16.45 -22.90
CA GLU A 517 -26.12 -15.15 -22.87
C GLU A 517 -25.16 -14.01 -23.22
N ILE A 518 -23.91 -14.08 -22.75
CA ILE A 518 -22.87 -13.08 -23.04
C ILE A 518 -22.59 -13.03 -24.54
N TYR A 519 -22.42 -14.17 -25.20
CA TYR A 519 -22.18 -14.20 -26.65
C TYR A 519 -23.38 -13.70 -27.46
N LYS A 520 -24.61 -14.03 -27.04
CA LYS A 520 -25.82 -13.48 -27.66
C LYS A 520 -25.90 -11.96 -27.49
N MET A 521 -25.49 -11.44 -26.34
CA MET A 521 -25.40 -9.99 -26.12
C MET A 521 -24.30 -9.37 -26.99
N LEU A 522 -23.14 -10.01 -27.14
CA LEU A 522 -22.07 -9.56 -28.04
C LEU A 522 -22.53 -9.48 -29.50
N GLU A 523 -23.29 -10.45 -29.99
CA GLU A 523 -23.88 -10.42 -31.33
C GLU A 523 -24.84 -9.23 -31.48
N THR A 524 -25.67 -8.98 -30.46
CA THR A 524 -26.60 -7.84 -30.44
C THR A 524 -25.86 -6.51 -30.45
N ILE A 525 -24.80 -6.39 -29.64
CA ILE A 525 -23.92 -5.23 -29.60
C ILE A 525 -23.27 -5.04 -30.97
N GLY A 526 -22.65 -6.08 -31.52
CA GLY A 526 -21.96 -6.06 -32.81
C GLY A 526 -22.86 -5.59 -33.94
N ARG A 527 -24.07 -6.16 -34.06
CA ARG A 527 -25.06 -5.73 -35.06
C ARG A 527 -25.40 -4.24 -34.94
N ARG A 528 -25.73 -3.77 -33.73
CA ARG A 528 -26.17 -2.39 -33.51
C ARG A 528 -25.06 -1.36 -33.73
N ILE A 529 -23.82 -1.66 -33.34
CA ILE A 529 -22.69 -0.74 -33.60
C ILE A 529 -22.33 -0.71 -35.09
N SER A 530 -22.43 -1.84 -35.81
CA SER A 530 -22.23 -1.88 -37.26
C SER A 530 -23.30 -1.09 -38.01
N GLU A 531 -24.57 -1.17 -37.58
CA GLU A 531 -25.66 -0.32 -38.10
C GLU A 531 -25.38 1.18 -37.86
N ALA A 532 -24.65 1.51 -36.80
CA ALA A 532 -24.21 2.87 -36.49
C ALA A 532 -22.89 3.29 -37.20
N GLY A 533 -22.34 2.45 -38.08
CA GLY A 533 -21.17 2.77 -38.91
C GLY A 533 -19.82 2.29 -38.37
N TYR A 534 -19.78 1.43 -37.35
CA TYR A 534 -18.54 0.84 -36.86
C TYR A 534 -17.93 -0.17 -37.86
N THR A 535 -16.63 0.00 -38.16
CA THR A 535 -15.82 -0.94 -38.95
C THR A 535 -14.64 -1.46 -38.12
N PRO A 536 -14.44 -2.79 -37.98
CA PRO A 536 -13.33 -3.35 -37.22
C PRO A 536 -11.95 -2.92 -37.71
N ASN A 537 -11.06 -2.53 -36.80
CA ASN A 537 -9.67 -2.25 -37.15
C ASN A 537 -8.84 -3.54 -37.10
N ILE A 538 -8.60 -4.14 -38.26
CA ILE A 538 -7.91 -5.42 -38.41
C ILE A 538 -6.37 -5.28 -38.51
N SER A 539 -5.85 -4.04 -38.57
CA SER A 539 -4.43 -3.77 -38.85
C SER A 539 -3.43 -4.41 -37.87
N SER A 540 -3.86 -4.77 -36.66
CA SER A 540 -3.04 -5.43 -35.63
C SER A 540 -3.06 -6.97 -35.66
N VAL A 541 -3.92 -7.60 -36.46
CA VAL A 541 -4.07 -9.07 -36.52
C VAL A 541 -3.23 -9.65 -37.68
N LEU A 542 -2.70 -10.87 -37.49
CA LEU A 542 -1.87 -11.57 -38.49
C LEU A 542 -2.56 -11.70 -39.85
N HIS A 543 -1.80 -11.61 -40.94
CA HIS A 543 -2.30 -11.85 -42.30
C HIS A 543 -2.53 -13.31 -42.68
N ASP A 544 -2.00 -14.24 -41.87
CA ASP A 544 -2.03 -15.69 -42.12
C ASP A 544 -3.40 -16.33 -41.79
N ILE A 545 -4.37 -15.50 -41.40
CA ILE A 545 -5.71 -15.83 -40.93
C ILE A 545 -6.69 -15.10 -41.87
N GLY A 546 -7.78 -15.75 -42.28
CA GLY A 546 -8.78 -15.14 -43.17
C GLY A 546 -9.40 -13.88 -42.55
N GLU A 547 -9.83 -12.89 -43.36
CA GLU A 547 -10.36 -11.62 -42.83
C GLU A 547 -11.53 -11.82 -41.84
N GLU A 548 -12.40 -12.80 -42.08
CA GLU A 548 -13.47 -13.20 -41.16
C GLU A 548 -12.95 -13.75 -39.82
N GLU A 549 -11.89 -14.57 -39.84
CA GLU A 549 -11.28 -15.10 -38.62
C GLU A 549 -10.53 -14.00 -37.84
N LYS A 550 -9.93 -13.03 -38.53
CA LYS A 550 -9.30 -11.87 -37.87
C LYS A 550 -10.35 -11.01 -37.16
N GLU A 551 -11.50 -10.78 -37.80
CA GLU A 551 -12.61 -10.09 -37.17
C GLU A 551 -13.14 -10.84 -35.94
N ASN A 552 -13.24 -12.18 -36.02
CA ASN A 552 -13.72 -13.01 -34.91
C ASN A 552 -12.78 -12.94 -33.69
N VAL A 553 -11.46 -12.92 -33.91
CA VAL A 553 -10.48 -12.73 -32.81
C VAL A 553 -10.68 -11.40 -32.08
N ILE A 554 -11.00 -10.33 -32.81
CA ILE A 554 -11.20 -8.99 -32.22
C ILE A 554 -12.57 -8.91 -31.52
N LYS A 555 -13.60 -9.58 -32.06
CA LYS A 555 -14.95 -9.63 -31.48
C LYS A 555 -14.97 -10.31 -30.11
N GLU A 556 -14.02 -11.19 -29.83
CA GLU A 556 -13.93 -11.96 -28.58
C GLU A 556 -12.90 -11.42 -27.57
N HIS A 557 -12.50 -10.14 -27.66
CA HIS A 557 -11.64 -9.53 -26.64
C HIS A 557 -12.28 -9.50 -25.24
N SER A 558 -11.45 -9.59 -24.19
CA SER A 558 -11.91 -9.65 -22.80
C SER A 558 -12.74 -8.44 -22.39
N GLU A 559 -12.41 -7.25 -22.90
CA GLU A 559 -13.16 -6.02 -22.65
C GLU A 559 -14.60 -6.13 -23.17
N ARG A 560 -14.76 -6.69 -24.37
CA ARG A 560 -16.09 -6.81 -25.00
C ARG A 560 -16.94 -7.81 -24.23
N LEU A 561 -16.36 -8.94 -23.82
CA LEU A 561 -17.03 -9.93 -22.97
C LEU A 561 -17.49 -9.29 -21.64
N ALA A 562 -16.62 -8.51 -21.00
CA ALA A 562 -16.95 -7.80 -19.76
C ALA A 562 -18.04 -6.74 -19.96
N ILE A 563 -18.03 -5.97 -21.06
CA ILE A 563 -19.10 -5.01 -21.39
C ILE A 563 -20.42 -5.74 -21.64
N ALA A 564 -20.40 -6.82 -22.43
CA ALA A 564 -21.59 -7.61 -22.73
C ALA A 564 -22.20 -8.24 -21.47
N TYR A 565 -21.37 -8.80 -20.59
CA TYR A 565 -21.84 -9.25 -19.28
C TYR A 565 -22.41 -8.09 -18.47
N GLY A 566 -21.72 -6.94 -18.39
CA GLY A 566 -22.20 -5.74 -17.72
C GLY A 566 -23.58 -5.28 -18.21
N MET A 567 -23.84 -5.33 -19.53
CA MET A 567 -25.15 -5.02 -20.12
C MET A 567 -26.26 -5.98 -19.67
N LEU A 568 -25.93 -7.23 -19.33
CA LEU A 568 -26.89 -8.23 -18.87
C LEU A 568 -27.26 -8.07 -17.39
N VAL A 569 -26.32 -7.63 -16.55
CA VAL A 569 -26.49 -7.62 -15.08
C VAL A 569 -26.73 -6.26 -14.47
N THR A 570 -26.50 -5.17 -15.21
CA THR A 570 -26.70 -3.80 -14.70
C THR A 570 -27.94 -3.14 -15.30
N GLY A 571 -28.65 -2.35 -14.51
CA GLY A 571 -29.88 -1.67 -14.91
C GLY A 571 -29.63 -0.55 -15.92
N VAL A 572 -30.68 -0.16 -16.66
CA VAL A 572 -30.60 0.97 -17.59
C VAL A 572 -30.23 2.24 -16.83
N GLY A 573 -29.14 2.90 -17.24
CA GLY A 573 -28.59 4.09 -16.58
C GLY A 573 -27.44 3.80 -15.60
N ASP A 574 -27.22 2.55 -15.20
CA ASP A 574 -26.05 2.20 -14.39
C ASP A 574 -24.75 2.33 -15.21
N CYS A 575 -23.66 2.69 -14.55
CA CYS A 575 -22.34 2.74 -15.18
C CYS A 575 -21.68 1.35 -15.15
N ILE A 576 -21.23 0.88 -16.31
CA ILE A 576 -20.45 -0.38 -16.43
C ILE A 576 -18.98 -0.06 -16.13
N ARG A 577 -18.43 -0.69 -15.10
CA ARG A 577 -17.04 -0.47 -14.67
C ARG A 577 -16.20 -1.71 -14.93
N ILE A 578 -15.08 -1.52 -15.62
CA ILE A 578 -14.19 -2.60 -16.03
C ILE A 578 -12.76 -2.26 -15.63
N VAL A 579 -12.05 -3.23 -15.08
CA VAL A 579 -10.61 -3.15 -14.82
C VAL A 579 -9.88 -4.07 -15.78
N LYS A 580 -8.87 -3.56 -16.47
CA LYS A 580 -8.03 -4.31 -17.41
C LYS A 580 -6.59 -4.31 -16.93
N ASN A 581 -5.94 -5.48 -16.93
CA ASN A 581 -4.53 -5.59 -16.55
C ASN A 581 -3.56 -5.02 -17.59
N LEU A 582 -3.95 -5.05 -18.86
CA LEU A 582 -3.19 -4.50 -19.97
C LEU A 582 -3.82 -3.19 -20.46
N ARG A 583 -3.08 -2.43 -21.27
CA ARG A 583 -3.62 -1.27 -21.98
C ARG A 583 -4.74 -1.71 -22.93
N VAL A 584 -5.82 -0.92 -22.99
CA VAL A 584 -6.95 -1.18 -23.91
C VAL A 584 -6.44 -1.07 -25.35
N CYS A 585 -6.91 -1.92 -26.26
CA CYS A 585 -6.51 -1.81 -27.67
C CYS A 585 -7.34 -0.71 -28.39
N GLU A 586 -6.80 -0.17 -29.48
CA GLU A 586 -7.41 0.93 -30.25
C GLU A 586 -8.84 0.59 -30.69
N ASP A 587 -9.06 -0.65 -31.14
CA ASP A 587 -10.37 -1.11 -31.57
C ASP A 587 -11.37 -1.27 -30.40
N CYS A 588 -10.95 -1.82 -29.25
CA CYS A 588 -11.82 -1.90 -28.07
C CYS A 588 -12.16 -0.51 -27.50
N HIS A 589 -11.24 0.45 -27.62
CA HIS A 589 -11.50 1.85 -27.26
C HIS A 589 -12.59 2.45 -28.17
N GLU A 590 -12.49 2.25 -29.48
CA GLU A 590 -13.50 2.72 -30.45
C GLU A 590 -14.86 2.04 -30.22
N VAL A 591 -14.87 0.73 -30.03
CA VAL A 591 -16.10 -0.01 -29.70
C VAL A 591 -16.73 0.49 -28.42
N SER A 592 -15.94 0.79 -27.38
CA SER A 592 -16.48 1.33 -26.14
C SER A 592 -17.14 2.71 -26.34
N LYS A 593 -16.58 3.58 -27.19
CA LYS A 593 -17.22 4.83 -27.61
C LYS A 593 -18.55 4.55 -28.31
N MET A 594 -18.55 3.69 -29.32
CA MET A 594 -19.76 3.34 -30.10
C MET A 594 -20.85 2.73 -29.22
N ILE A 595 -20.50 1.82 -28.31
CA ILE A 595 -21.45 1.23 -27.37
C ILE A 595 -22.06 2.32 -26.48
N SER A 596 -21.24 3.23 -25.94
CA SER A 596 -21.75 4.31 -25.08
C SER A 596 -22.76 5.21 -25.80
N GLN A 597 -22.58 5.43 -27.10
CA GLN A 597 -23.49 6.22 -27.93
C GLN A 597 -24.77 5.46 -28.28
N VAL A 598 -24.64 4.22 -28.78
CA VAL A 598 -25.77 3.43 -29.31
C VAL A 598 -26.68 2.89 -28.21
N PHE A 599 -26.12 2.57 -27.05
CA PHE A 599 -26.85 2.01 -25.92
C PHE A 599 -27.13 3.03 -24.82
N GLU A 600 -26.66 4.28 -24.96
CA GLU A 600 -26.81 5.34 -23.96
C GLU A 600 -26.32 4.90 -22.57
N ARG A 601 -25.17 4.21 -22.53
CA ARG A 601 -24.57 3.70 -21.30
C ARG A 601 -23.21 4.32 -21.05
N GLU A 602 -23.01 4.75 -19.82
CA GLU A 602 -21.69 5.16 -19.35
C GLU A 602 -20.84 3.91 -19.09
N ILE A 603 -19.64 3.89 -19.68
CA ILE A 603 -18.67 2.80 -19.48
C ILE A 603 -17.40 3.44 -18.95
N VAL A 604 -16.88 2.92 -17.83
CA VAL A 604 -15.60 3.33 -17.27
C VAL A 604 -14.65 2.15 -17.34
N VAL A 605 -13.57 2.31 -18.10
CA VAL A 605 -12.52 1.30 -18.21
C VAL A 605 -11.25 1.83 -17.56
N ARG A 606 -10.80 1.18 -16.49
CA ARG A 606 -9.47 1.36 -15.93
C ARG A 606 -8.51 0.44 -16.66
N ASP A 607 -7.52 0.99 -17.33
CA ASP A 607 -6.39 0.22 -17.84
C ASP A 607 -5.17 0.36 -16.92
N GLY A 608 -4.04 -0.28 -17.28
CA GLY A 608 -2.81 -0.23 -16.49
C GLY A 608 -2.22 1.18 -16.31
N SER A 609 -2.73 2.19 -17.01
CA SER A 609 -2.17 3.55 -17.05
C SER A 609 -3.15 4.66 -16.70
N ARG A 610 -4.46 4.51 -16.95
CA ARG A 610 -5.48 5.57 -16.80
C ARG A 610 -6.91 5.03 -16.78
N PHE A 611 -7.86 5.94 -16.56
CA PHE A 611 -9.27 5.72 -16.78
C PHE A 611 -9.72 6.30 -18.11
N HIS A 612 -10.57 5.53 -18.79
CA HIS A 612 -11.32 5.94 -19.96
C HIS A 612 -12.79 6.01 -19.56
N HIS A 613 -13.35 7.22 -19.54
CA HIS A 613 -14.77 7.45 -19.30
C HIS A 613 -15.46 7.63 -20.64
N PHE A 614 -16.21 6.61 -21.07
CA PHE A 614 -16.97 6.60 -22.30
C PHE A 614 -18.40 7.06 -22.03
N LYS A 615 -18.78 8.18 -22.64
CA LYS A 615 -20.10 8.76 -22.53
C LYS A 615 -20.47 9.44 -23.85
N GLU A 616 -21.66 9.16 -24.36
CA GLU A 616 -22.21 9.80 -25.57
C GLU A 616 -21.24 9.73 -26.78
N GLY A 617 -20.54 8.62 -26.95
CA GLY A 617 -19.60 8.42 -28.07
C GLY A 617 -18.23 9.08 -27.88
N LYS A 618 -17.95 9.68 -26.73
CA LYS A 618 -16.68 10.36 -26.42
C LYS A 618 -15.96 9.66 -25.28
N CYS A 619 -14.63 9.76 -25.28
CA CYS A 619 -13.79 9.31 -24.17
C CYS A 619 -13.14 10.51 -23.47
N SER A 620 -12.98 10.44 -22.14
CA SER A 620 -12.24 11.43 -21.33
C SER A 620 -10.79 11.64 -21.74
N CYS A 621 -10.19 10.72 -22.50
CA CYS A 621 -8.81 10.87 -23.00
C CYS A 621 -8.70 11.79 -24.22
N HIS A 622 -9.82 12.20 -24.84
CA HIS A 622 -9.85 13.00 -26.08
C HIS A 622 -9.01 12.39 -27.21
N ASP A 623 -8.95 11.06 -27.28
CA ASP A 623 -8.11 10.28 -28.21
C ASP A 623 -6.59 10.58 -28.07
N PHE A 624 -6.17 11.21 -26.97
CA PHE A 624 -4.78 11.45 -26.59
C PHE A 624 -4.34 10.46 -25.50
N TRP A 625 -4.01 9.22 -25.89
CA TRP A 625 -3.64 8.18 -24.93
C TRP A 625 -2.48 7.31 -25.36
#